data_AF-A0A9E1UWB3-F1
#
_entry.id   AF-A0A9E1UWB3-F1
#
_cell.length_a   1.000
_cell.length_b   1.000
_cell.length_c   1.000
_cell.angle_alpha   90.00
_cell.angle_beta   90.00
_cell.angle_gamma   90.00
#
_symmetry.space_group_name_H-M   'P 1'
#
loop_
_entity.id
_entity.type
_entity.pdbx_description
1 polymer ?
#
loop_
_entity_poly.entity_id
_entity_poly.type
_entity_poly.pdbx_seq_one_letter_code
_entity_poly.pdbx_strand_id
1 'polypeptide(L)'
;MKYRRLITMAFLSVAALGAAEQVVVRLIDGNPTLLVDGAAVPPQMFFNATSDRRLVADSLAGSFAAGGIHLQQIEAVPDWSLDFAEVSADVARSRYAGLEARLRALVAMDPEVLVLLRVRMSPRQNWADAHPDEVLTYQDGTRIFHSKWTACHSYASQIWRRDAAARLTALIEHLQKTGLEKHILGYLLFTGWSGEWNFFRQRRGKLPGKRYAELSNMAVDHSPAMRRAFREFLREKYVTDDRLRAAWQDPQIALDSAGPPTEQDVRDELPNQLNPASSCARAADYFACNARQVADALLEFARVARRCSPRRINGAFFGEFLFAHI
;
A
#
# COMPACT_ATOMS: atom_id res chain seq x y z
N MET A 1 2.90 -29.21 -54.09
CA MET A 1 3.00 -29.55 -52.65
C MET A 1 2.60 -28.34 -51.83
N LYS A 2 1.41 -28.35 -51.21
CA LYS A 2 0.95 -27.31 -50.28
C LYS A 2 1.18 -27.81 -48.85
N TYR A 3 2.10 -27.19 -48.11
CA TYR A 3 2.29 -27.45 -46.68
C TYR A 3 1.17 -26.75 -45.89
N ARG A 4 0.18 -27.52 -45.42
CA ARG A 4 -0.71 -27.10 -44.33
C ARG A 4 0.00 -27.38 -43.02
N ARG A 5 0.50 -26.34 -42.34
CA ARG A 5 0.86 -26.43 -40.92
C ARG A 5 -0.44 -26.42 -40.13
N LEU A 6 -0.84 -27.58 -39.61
CA LEU A 6 -1.83 -27.66 -38.53
C LEU A 6 -1.21 -26.96 -37.32
N ILE A 7 -1.77 -25.81 -36.94
CA ILE A 7 -1.54 -25.25 -35.62
C ILE A 7 -2.47 -26.02 -34.69
N THR A 8 -1.92 -27.02 -34.01
CA THR A 8 -2.60 -27.66 -32.88
C THR A 8 -2.61 -26.65 -31.75
N MET A 9 -3.71 -25.90 -31.64
CA MET A 9 -4.00 -25.05 -30.50
C MET A 9 -4.34 -26.00 -29.35
N ALA A 10 -3.33 -26.35 -28.55
CA ALA A 10 -3.55 -27.05 -27.31
C ALA A 10 -4.42 -26.14 -26.44
N PHE A 11 -5.68 -26.51 -26.25
CA PHE A 11 -6.47 -25.99 -25.15
C PHE A 11 -5.71 -26.39 -23.89
N LEU A 12 -4.97 -25.43 -23.30
CA LEU A 12 -4.61 -25.50 -21.91
C LEU A 12 -5.93 -25.70 -21.18
N SER A 13 -6.16 -26.92 -20.71
CA SER A 13 -7.26 -27.20 -19.81
C SER A 13 -7.07 -26.25 -18.64
N VAL A 14 -7.96 -25.26 -18.52
CA VAL A 14 -8.10 -24.49 -17.29
C VAL A 14 -8.48 -25.54 -16.26
N ALA A 15 -7.50 -25.96 -15.46
CA ALA A 15 -7.80 -26.79 -14.31
C ALA A 15 -8.82 -26.00 -13.48
N ALA A 16 -9.94 -26.64 -13.15
CA ALA A 16 -10.94 -26.08 -12.26
C ALA A 16 -10.23 -25.47 -11.06
N LEU A 17 -10.37 -24.16 -10.87
CA LEU A 17 -9.71 -23.44 -9.80
C LEU A 17 -10.51 -23.69 -8.53
N GLY A 18 -10.45 -24.90 -7.98
CA GLY A 18 -11.05 -25.16 -6.68
C GLY A 18 -10.42 -24.29 -5.58
N ALA A 19 -10.86 -24.51 -4.34
CA ALA A 19 -10.15 -24.03 -3.16
C ALA A 19 -8.63 -24.26 -3.29
N ALA A 20 -7.84 -23.19 -3.39
CA ALA A 20 -6.42 -23.28 -3.68
C ALA A 20 -5.63 -23.69 -2.43
N GLU A 21 -4.78 -24.71 -2.55
CA GLU A 21 -3.85 -25.04 -1.47
C GLU A 21 -2.68 -24.06 -1.44
N GLN A 22 -2.14 -23.70 -2.61
CA GLN A 22 -0.97 -22.86 -2.78
C GLN A 22 -1.09 -21.93 -4.00
N VAL A 23 -0.72 -20.67 -3.78
CA VAL A 23 -0.59 -19.66 -4.83
C VAL A 23 0.83 -19.10 -4.78
N VAL A 24 1.53 -19.11 -5.90
CA VAL A 24 2.89 -18.57 -6.02
C VAL A 24 3.08 -17.83 -7.34
N VAL A 25 4.02 -16.89 -7.36
CA VAL A 25 4.53 -16.31 -8.61
C VAL A 25 5.94 -16.83 -8.83
N ARG A 26 6.22 -17.34 -10.03
CA ARG A 26 7.56 -17.79 -10.45
C ARG A 26 7.92 -17.19 -11.80
N LEU A 27 9.21 -17.05 -12.07
CA LEU A 27 9.67 -16.78 -13.42
C LEU A 27 9.65 -18.09 -14.20
N ILE A 28 8.88 -18.14 -15.29
CA ILE A 28 8.90 -19.21 -16.29
C ILE A 28 9.32 -18.56 -17.60
N ASP A 29 10.43 -19.03 -18.16
CA ASP A 29 11.06 -18.43 -19.37
C ASP A 29 11.25 -16.91 -19.25
N GLY A 30 11.63 -16.45 -18.06
CA GLY A 30 11.84 -15.02 -17.75
C GLY A 30 10.56 -14.22 -17.48
N ASN A 31 9.37 -14.81 -17.63
CA ASN A 31 8.09 -14.13 -17.41
C ASN A 31 7.52 -14.43 -16.02
N PRO A 32 7.15 -13.40 -15.24
CA PRO A 32 6.37 -13.61 -14.01
C PRO A 32 5.07 -14.33 -14.32
N THR A 33 4.93 -15.53 -13.80
CA THR A 33 3.79 -16.42 -14.04
C THR A 33 3.11 -16.75 -12.73
N LEU A 34 1.81 -16.51 -12.67
CA LEU A 34 0.95 -16.90 -11.55
C LEU A 34 0.67 -18.40 -11.64
N LEU A 35 0.96 -19.11 -10.56
CA LEU A 35 0.68 -20.53 -10.41
C LEU A 35 -0.30 -20.74 -9.26
N VAL A 36 -1.37 -21.48 -9.52
CA VAL A 36 -2.31 -21.99 -8.50
C VAL A 36 -2.18 -23.50 -8.50
N ASP A 37 -1.79 -24.07 -7.36
CA ASP A 37 -1.53 -25.50 -7.19
C ASP A 37 -0.63 -26.11 -8.29
N GLY A 38 0.34 -25.30 -8.75
CA GLY A 38 1.29 -25.66 -9.79
C GLY A 38 0.82 -25.43 -11.23
N ALA A 39 -0.47 -25.17 -11.46
CA ALA A 39 -1.02 -24.85 -12.77
C ALA A 39 -0.87 -23.36 -13.08
N ALA A 40 -0.44 -23.03 -14.30
CA ALA A 40 -0.36 -21.64 -14.75
C ALA A 40 -1.76 -21.07 -14.99
N VAL A 41 -2.03 -19.92 -14.36
CA VAL A 41 -3.31 -19.23 -14.45
C VAL A 41 -3.10 -17.86 -15.09
N PRO A 42 -3.82 -17.53 -16.18
CA PRO A 42 -3.82 -16.17 -16.71
C PRO A 42 -4.26 -15.19 -15.61
N PRO A 43 -3.54 -14.09 -15.36
CA PRO A 43 -3.89 -13.12 -14.31
C PRO A 43 -5.06 -12.21 -14.74
N GLN A 44 -6.04 -12.74 -15.48
CA GLN A 44 -7.26 -12.05 -15.86
C GLN A 44 -8.20 -12.06 -14.67
N MET A 45 -8.53 -10.87 -14.15
CA MET A 45 -9.33 -10.74 -12.94
C MET A 45 -10.36 -9.63 -13.06
N PHE A 46 -11.53 -9.86 -12.48
CA PHE A 46 -12.57 -8.86 -12.37
C PHE A 46 -12.37 -8.00 -11.11
N PHE A 47 -12.27 -6.67 -11.28
CA PHE A 47 -12.27 -5.76 -10.13
C PHE A 47 -13.71 -5.48 -9.69
N ASN A 48 -14.16 -6.18 -8.65
CA ASN A 48 -15.48 -6.03 -8.06
C ASN A 48 -15.52 -4.83 -7.10
N ALA A 49 -15.46 -3.65 -7.71
CA ALA A 49 -15.43 -2.34 -7.07
C ALA A 49 -16.86 -1.83 -6.79
N THR A 50 -17.63 -2.49 -5.92
CA THR A 50 -18.87 -1.91 -5.40
C THR A 50 -18.62 -1.12 -4.11
N SER A 51 -19.12 0.11 -4.08
CA SER A 51 -19.11 0.98 -2.90
C SER A 51 -20.29 0.71 -1.95
N ASP A 52 -21.32 0.01 -2.42
CA ASP A 52 -22.47 -0.38 -1.61
C ASP A 52 -22.38 -1.87 -1.27
N ARG A 53 -22.19 -2.13 0.03
CA ARG A 53 -22.08 -3.47 0.62
C ARG A 53 -23.37 -4.30 0.48
N ARG A 54 -24.48 -3.69 0.06
CA ARG A 54 -25.80 -4.31 -0.17
C ARG A 54 -26.14 -4.46 -1.65
N LEU A 55 -25.45 -3.77 -2.56
CA LEU A 55 -25.70 -3.85 -4.01
C LEU A 55 -24.86 -4.94 -4.67
N VAL A 56 -25.54 -6.01 -5.12
CA VAL A 56 -25.62 -6.60 -6.48
C VAL A 56 -24.42 -6.50 -7.45
N ALA A 57 -23.19 -6.22 -7.04
CA ALA A 57 -22.01 -6.46 -7.88
C ALA A 57 -21.59 -7.95 -7.88
N ASP A 58 -22.16 -8.70 -6.95
CA ASP A 58 -22.16 -10.15 -6.90
C ASP A 58 -22.82 -10.77 -8.15
N SER A 59 -23.82 -10.14 -8.78
CA SER A 59 -24.45 -10.71 -9.98
C SER A 59 -23.51 -10.78 -11.18
N LEU A 60 -22.51 -9.88 -11.27
CA LEU A 60 -21.49 -9.95 -12.31
C LEU A 60 -20.48 -11.07 -12.03
N ALA A 61 -20.20 -11.40 -10.76
CA ALA A 61 -19.32 -12.51 -10.41
C ALA A 61 -19.79 -13.81 -11.08
N GLY A 62 -21.09 -14.09 -11.04
CA GLY A 62 -21.67 -15.25 -11.73
C GLY A 62 -21.50 -15.19 -13.26
N SER A 63 -21.64 -14.01 -13.88
CA SER A 63 -21.40 -13.85 -15.32
C SER A 63 -19.92 -14.02 -15.70
N PHE A 64 -18.99 -13.51 -14.89
CA PHE A 64 -17.55 -13.72 -15.09
C PHE A 64 -17.16 -15.19 -14.91
N ALA A 65 -17.70 -15.86 -13.88
CA ALA A 65 -17.51 -17.28 -13.64
C ALA A 65 -18.05 -18.13 -14.81
N ALA A 66 -19.25 -17.83 -15.32
CA ALA A 66 -19.80 -18.49 -16.51
C ALA A 66 -18.93 -18.25 -17.78
N GLY A 67 -18.15 -17.17 -17.80
CA GLY A 67 -17.17 -16.86 -18.83
C GLY A 67 -15.76 -17.42 -18.59
N GLY A 68 -15.55 -18.21 -17.52
CA GLY A 68 -14.25 -18.80 -17.16
C GLY A 68 -13.28 -17.87 -16.44
N ILE A 69 -13.75 -16.74 -15.90
CA ILE A 69 -12.95 -15.77 -15.14
C ILE A 69 -13.29 -15.93 -13.66
N HIS A 70 -12.43 -16.65 -12.94
CA HIS A 70 -12.60 -16.98 -11.51
C HIS A 70 -11.74 -16.12 -10.57
N LEU A 71 -10.83 -15.31 -11.12
CA LEU A 71 -10.04 -14.38 -10.30
C LEU A 71 -10.81 -13.07 -10.09
N GLN A 72 -10.89 -12.62 -8.84
CA GLN A 72 -11.52 -11.35 -8.50
C GLN A 72 -10.67 -10.49 -7.59
N GLN A 73 -10.89 -9.18 -7.63
CA GLN A 73 -10.42 -8.25 -6.61
C GLN A 73 -11.60 -7.67 -5.84
N ILE A 74 -11.52 -7.67 -4.51
CA ILE A 74 -12.42 -6.91 -3.64
C ILE A 74 -11.61 -6.12 -2.62
N GLU A 75 -12.19 -5.05 -2.08
CA GLU A 75 -11.59 -4.30 -0.99
C GLU A 75 -11.97 -4.87 0.40
N ALA A 76 -10.96 -5.12 1.22
CA ALA A 76 -11.06 -5.23 2.66
C ALA A 76 -10.66 -3.89 3.29
N VAL A 77 -11.54 -3.34 4.12
CA VAL A 77 -11.26 -2.14 4.92
C VAL A 77 -11.17 -2.58 6.39
N PRO A 78 -9.95 -2.69 6.94
CA PRO A 78 -9.77 -2.99 8.35
C PRO A 78 -10.48 -1.99 9.27
N ASP A 79 -10.86 -2.45 10.45
CA ASP A 79 -11.50 -1.61 11.45
C ASP A 79 -10.45 -0.80 12.23
N TRP A 80 -10.57 0.51 12.18
CA TRP A 80 -9.71 1.48 12.88
C TRP A 80 -10.43 2.17 14.04
N SER A 81 -11.62 1.70 14.42
CA SER A 81 -12.39 2.26 15.54
C SER A 81 -11.92 1.78 16.91
N LEU A 82 -11.17 0.67 16.97
CA LEU A 82 -10.62 0.09 18.19
C LEU A 82 -9.10 0.02 18.14
N ASP A 83 -8.45 0.11 19.31
CA ASP A 83 -7.08 -0.33 19.45
C ASP A 83 -7.04 -1.86 19.59
N PHE A 84 -6.35 -2.54 18.68
CA PHE A 84 -6.23 -3.99 18.69
C PHE A 84 -5.27 -4.50 19.76
N ALA A 85 -4.46 -3.62 20.38
CA ALA A 85 -3.67 -3.93 21.56
C ALA A 85 -4.52 -4.00 22.84
N GLU A 86 -5.69 -3.36 22.86
CA GLU A 86 -6.55 -3.24 24.05
C GLU A 86 -7.73 -4.21 24.05
N VAL A 87 -7.94 -4.98 22.98
CA VAL A 87 -9.05 -5.94 22.85
C VAL A 87 -8.55 -7.36 22.64
N SER A 88 -9.38 -8.35 22.98
CA SER A 88 -9.04 -9.74 22.74
C SER A 88 -8.95 -10.05 21.24
N ALA A 89 -8.17 -11.08 20.89
CA ALA A 89 -8.05 -11.52 19.50
C ALA A 89 -9.40 -11.93 18.88
N ASP A 90 -10.34 -12.47 19.67
CA ASP A 90 -11.69 -12.77 19.18
C ASP A 90 -12.48 -11.50 18.85
N VAL A 91 -12.37 -10.44 19.65
CA VAL A 91 -12.98 -9.15 19.35
C VAL A 91 -12.37 -8.54 18.09
N ALA A 92 -11.04 -8.57 17.95
CA ALA A 92 -10.34 -8.07 16.76
C ALA A 92 -10.79 -8.81 15.49
N ARG A 93 -10.84 -10.15 15.54
CA ARG A 93 -11.31 -10.97 14.42
C ARG A 93 -12.79 -10.75 14.08
N SER A 94 -13.64 -10.52 15.09
CA SER A 94 -15.08 -10.29 14.86
C SER A 94 -15.36 -9.11 13.92
N ARG A 95 -14.42 -8.15 13.81
CA ARG A 95 -14.55 -6.97 12.94
C ARG A 95 -14.55 -7.29 11.45
N TYR A 96 -14.21 -8.51 11.07
CA TYR A 96 -14.19 -8.98 9.68
C TYR A 96 -15.44 -9.78 9.27
N ALA A 97 -16.46 -9.93 10.14
CA ALA A 97 -17.68 -10.67 9.83
C ALA A 97 -18.42 -10.15 8.57
N GLY A 98 -18.37 -8.84 8.31
CA GLY A 98 -18.96 -8.27 7.08
C GLY A 98 -18.19 -8.65 5.80
N LEU A 99 -16.87 -8.82 5.90
CA LEU A 99 -16.06 -9.33 4.79
C LEU A 99 -16.30 -10.82 4.59
N GLU A 100 -16.39 -11.59 5.69
CA GLU A 100 -16.76 -13.01 5.65
C GLU A 100 -18.07 -13.23 4.90
N ALA A 101 -19.13 -12.48 5.26
CA ALA A 101 -20.42 -12.59 4.60
C ALA A 101 -20.32 -12.34 3.07
N ARG A 102 -19.55 -11.32 2.65
CA ARG A 102 -19.32 -11.02 1.24
C ARG A 102 -18.55 -12.14 0.53
N LEU A 103 -17.50 -12.68 1.15
CA LEU A 103 -16.73 -13.79 0.57
C LEU A 103 -17.59 -15.05 0.44
N ARG A 104 -18.42 -15.37 1.43
CA ARG A 104 -19.37 -16.49 1.34
C ARG A 104 -20.38 -16.32 0.21
N ALA A 105 -20.89 -15.11 0.00
CA ALA A 105 -21.76 -14.83 -1.14
C ALA A 105 -21.03 -15.04 -2.48
N LEU A 106 -19.79 -14.56 -2.60
CA LEU A 106 -18.95 -14.82 -3.79
C LEU A 106 -18.74 -16.30 -4.05
N VAL A 107 -18.34 -17.06 -3.02
CA VAL A 107 -18.13 -18.52 -3.12
C VAL A 107 -19.41 -19.26 -3.48
N ALA A 108 -20.58 -18.78 -3.03
CA ALA A 108 -21.85 -19.40 -3.39
C ALA A 108 -22.21 -19.23 -4.88
N MET A 109 -21.74 -18.16 -5.53
CA MET A 109 -21.95 -17.92 -6.96
C MET A 109 -20.87 -18.54 -7.83
N ASP A 110 -19.64 -18.55 -7.34
CA ASP A 110 -18.47 -19.13 -7.99
C ASP A 110 -17.65 -19.93 -6.97
N PRO A 111 -17.90 -21.25 -6.86
CA PRO A 111 -17.13 -22.12 -5.96
C PRO A 111 -15.64 -22.16 -6.29
N GLU A 112 -15.24 -21.73 -7.48
CA GLU A 112 -13.86 -21.68 -7.96
C GLU A 112 -13.19 -20.31 -7.76
N VAL A 113 -13.88 -19.37 -7.12
CA VAL A 113 -13.38 -18.00 -6.98
C VAL A 113 -12.08 -17.97 -6.17
N LEU A 114 -11.09 -17.24 -6.70
CA LEU A 114 -9.89 -16.81 -5.97
C LEU A 114 -9.81 -15.29 -5.94
N VAL A 115 -9.73 -14.76 -4.73
CA VAL A 115 -9.81 -13.32 -4.48
C VAL A 115 -8.44 -12.75 -4.15
N LEU A 116 -7.95 -11.84 -4.98
CA LEU A 116 -6.87 -10.93 -4.59
C LEU A 116 -7.47 -9.84 -3.69
N LEU A 117 -7.28 -10.02 -2.39
CA LEU A 117 -7.89 -9.17 -1.38
C LEU A 117 -7.11 -7.87 -1.24
N ARG A 118 -7.71 -6.76 -1.67
CA ARG A 118 -7.11 -5.44 -1.53
C ARG A 118 -7.29 -4.96 -0.10
N VAL A 119 -6.24 -4.87 0.69
CA VAL A 119 -6.32 -4.48 2.11
C VAL A 119 -5.91 -3.02 2.27
N ARG A 120 -6.85 -2.17 2.69
CA ARG A 120 -6.61 -0.74 2.92
C ARG A 120 -5.85 -0.53 4.23
N MET A 121 -4.59 -0.11 4.14
CA MET A 121 -3.73 0.10 5.30
C MET A 121 -3.81 1.53 5.87
N SER A 122 -4.68 2.38 5.32
CA SER A 122 -4.85 3.77 5.79
C SER A 122 -5.78 3.86 7.02
N PRO A 123 -5.34 4.51 8.11
CA PRO A 123 -6.14 4.71 9.30
C PRO A 123 -7.25 5.75 9.11
N ARG A 124 -8.22 5.73 10.03
CA ARG A 124 -9.31 6.71 10.12
C ARG A 124 -8.87 7.97 10.88
N GLN A 125 -9.69 9.02 10.80
CA GLN A 125 -9.40 10.31 11.46
C GLN A 125 -9.22 10.19 12.98
N ASN A 126 -10.04 9.39 13.66
CA ASN A 126 -9.94 9.15 15.11
C ASN A 126 -8.59 8.55 15.56
N TRP A 127 -8.00 7.65 14.76
CA TRP A 127 -6.65 7.12 15.04
C TRP A 127 -5.62 8.24 15.06
N ALA A 128 -5.74 9.17 14.13
CA ALA A 128 -4.82 10.28 14.02
C ALA A 128 -5.09 11.40 15.04
N ASP A 129 -6.30 11.50 15.58
CA ASP A 129 -6.59 12.36 16.73
C ASP A 129 -5.92 11.82 18.00
N ALA A 130 -5.84 10.48 18.14
CA ALA A 130 -5.11 9.83 19.22
C ALA A 130 -3.58 9.83 19.01
N HIS A 131 -3.10 10.01 17.78
CA HIS A 131 -1.69 9.97 17.41
C HIS A 131 -1.28 11.18 16.55
N PRO A 132 -1.35 12.41 17.11
CA PRO A 132 -1.09 13.63 16.36
C PRO A 132 0.36 13.73 15.83
N ASP A 133 1.32 13.08 16.51
CA ASP A 133 2.74 13.09 16.13
C ASP A 133 3.08 12.13 14.97
N GLU A 134 2.12 11.30 14.59
CA GLU A 134 2.28 10.17 13.67
C GLU A 134 1.56 10.42 12.32
N VAL A 135 1.03 11.62 12.13
CA VAL A 135 0.37 12.07 10.89
C VAL A 135 1.12 13.21 10.24
N LEU A 136 1.01 13.29 8.91
CA LEU A 136 1.66 14.31 8.11
C LEU A 136 1.29 15.71 8.59
N THR A 137 2.30 16.56 8.71
CA THR A 137 2.13 17.99 8.96
C THR A 137 2.88 18.80 7.93
N TYR A 138 2.39 20.01 7.67
CA TYR A 138 3.18 21.07 7.06
C TYR A 138 4.27 21.55 8.02
N GLN A 139 5.17 22.40 7.51
CA GLN A 139 6.26 22.99 8.30
C GLN A 139 5.76 23.72 9.55
N ASP A 140 4.63 24.42 9.46
CA ASP A 140 4.00 25.16 10.55
C ASP A 140 3.29 24.27 11.59
N GLY A 141 3.35 22.94 11.41
CA GLY A 141 2.69 21.96 12.28
C GLY A 141 1.22 21.70 11.92
N THR A 142 0.65 22.38 10.92
CA THR A 142 -0.72 22.13 10.47
C THR A 142 -0.84 20.73 9.88
N ARG A 143 -1.81 19.96 10.36
CA ARG A 143 -2.05 18.58 9.91
C ARG A 143 -2.59 18.52 8.48
N ILE A 144 -2.13 17.53 7.71
CA ILE A 144 -2.62 17.22 6.38
C ILE A 144 -3.77 16.19 6.47
N PHE A 145 -4.83 16.42 5.70
CA PHE A 145 -6.02 15.57 5.67
C PHE A 145 -6.26 15.00 4.27
N HIS A 146 -6.54 13.69 4.18
CA HIS A 146 -6.98 13.07 2.94
C HIS A 146 -8.47 13.31 2.70
N SER A 147 -9.28 13.00 3.72
CA SER A 147 -10.72 13.26 3.75
C SER A 147 -11.20 13.29 5.20
N LYS A 148 -12.48 13.62 5.43
CA LYS A 148 -13.10 13.51 6.77
C LYS A 148 -13.14 12.07 7.33
N TRP A 149 -12.76 11.06 6.55
CA TRP A 149 -12.80 9.65 6.94
C TRP A 149 -11.42 9.02 7.08
N THR A 150 -10.46 9.41 6.26
CA THR A 150 -9.13 8.78 6.15
C THR A 150 -8.04 9.76 6.56
N ALA A 151 -7.14 9.33 7.44
CA ALA A 151 -6.00 10.13 7.88
C ALA A 151 -4.77 9.97 6.95
N CYS A 152 -3.94 11.02 6.89
CA CYS A 152 -2.62 10.98 6.27
C CYS A 152 -1.58 10.61 7.33
N HIS A 153 -1.35 9.31 7.56
CA HIS A 153 -0.28 8.83 8.44
C HIS A 153 1.08 9.07 7.81
N SER A 154 2.08 9.36 8.64
CA SER A 154 3.47 9.35 8.21
C SER A 154 3.89 7.94 7.85
N TYR A 155 4.57 7.76 6.72
CA TYR A 155 5.20 6.47 6.44
C TYR A 155 6.30 6.14 7.45
N ALA A 156 6.88 7.14 8.12
CA ALA A 156 7.83 6.96 9.22
C ALA A 156 7.18 6.56 10.55
N SER A 157 5.85 6.53 10.62
CA SER A 157 5.13 6.19 11.85
C SER A 157 5.28 4.70 12.19
N GLN A 158 6.03 4.41 13.25
CA GLN A 158 6.15 3.04 13.79
C GLN A 158 4.85 2.59 14.48
N ILE A 159 4.09 3.54 15.04
CA ILE A 159 2.79 3.26 15.66
C ILE A 159 1.80 2.80 14.59
N TRP A 160 1.70 3.53 13.47
CA TRP A 160 0.85 3.14 12.35
C TRP A 160 1.24 1.76 11.80
N ARG A 161 2.53 1.50 11.59
CA ARG A 161 3.00 0.21 11.08
C ARG A 161 2.57 -0.94 11.97
N ARG A 162 2.85 -0.84 13.28
CA ARG A 162 2.41 -1.83 14.28
C ARG A 162 0.89 -2.04 14.24
N ASP A 163 0.13 -0.95 14.24
CA ASP A 163 -1.33 -0.98 14.30
C ASP A 163 -1.96 -1.56 13.02
N ALA A 164 -1.39 -1.23 11.86
CA ALA A 164 -1.81 -1.77 10.58
C ALA A 164 -1.44 -3.26 10.47
N ALA A 165 -0.26 -3.66 10.96
CA ALA A 165 0.18 -5.05 10.99
C ALA A 165 -0.71 -5.92 11.90
N ALA A 166 -1.13 -5.40 13.06
CA ALA A 166 -2.07 -6.09 13.95
C ALA A 166 -3.42 -6.35 13.26
N ARG A 167 -3.92 -5.37 12.51
CA ARG A 167 -5.16 -5.48 11.72
C ARG A 167 -5.00 -6.47 10.56
N LEU A 168 -3.88 -6.44 9.85
CA LEU A 168 -3.60 -7.42 8.80
C LEU A 168 -3.54 -8.84 9.37
N THR A 169 -2.92 -9.01 10.53
CA THR A 169 -2.84 -10.30 11.24
C THR A 169 -4.24 -10.80 11.59
N ALA A 170 -5.06 -9.99 12.26
CA ALA A 170 -6.42 -10.37 12.65
C ALA A 170 -7.32 -10.68 11.44
N LEU A 171 -7.17 -9.96 10.33
CA LEU A 171 -7.86 -10.26 9.08
C LEU A 171 -7.52 -11.66 8.57
N ILE A 172 -6.22 -11.97 8.47
CA ILE A 172 -5.75 -13.26 7.95
C ILE A 172 -6.19 -14.41 8.87
N GLU A 173 -6.02 -14.26 10.18
CA GLU A 173 -6.46 -15.26 11.16
C GLU A 173 -7.96 -15.51 11.09
N HIS A 174 -8.77 -14.47 10.87
CA HIS A 174 -10.22 -14.62 10.70
C HIS A 174 -10.56 -15.43 9.44
N LEU A 175 -9.88 -15.18 8.31
CA LEU A 175 -10.07 -15.94 7.07
C LEU A 175 -9.65 -17.41 7.23
N GLN A 176 -8.62 -17.69 8.02
CA GLN A 176 -8.18 -19.04 8.35
C GLN A 176 -9.20 -19.76 9.24
N LYS A 177 -9.64 -19.13 10.33
CA LYS A 177 -10.62 -19.69 11.27
C LYS A 177 -11.96 -20.01 10.60
N THR A 178 -12.35 -19.25 9.59
CA THR A 178 -13.62 -19.43 8.84
C THR A 178 -13.50 -20.37 7.65
N GLY A 179 -12.28 -20.84 7.32
CA GLY A 179 -12.00 -21.70 6.17
C GLY A 179 -12.04 -20.98 4.81
N LEU A 180 -12.06 -19.64 4.81
CA LEU A 180 -12.15 -18.81 3.61
C LEU A 180 -10.79 -18.47 2.98
N GLU A 181 -9.67 -18.67 3.69
CA GLU A 181 -8.31 -18.44 3.15
C GLU A 181 -8.05 -19.23 1.86
N LYS A 182 -8.69 -20.40 1.68
CA LYS A 182 -8.62 -21.21 0.47
C LYS A 182 -9.21 -20.55 -0.79
N HIS A 183 -10.03 -19.51 -0.62
CA HIS A 183 -10.57 -18.68 -1.70
C HIS A 183 -9.82 -17.35 -1.85
N ILE A 184 -8.70 -17.18 -1.17
CA ILE A 184 -7.85 -16.00 -1.30
C ILE A 184 -6.71 -16.34 -2.23
N LEU A 185 -6.52 -15.54 -3.28
CA LEU A 185 -5.34 -15.60 -4.15
C LEU A 185 -4.12 -15.04 -3.39
N GLY A 186 -4.33 -13.89 -2.75
CA GLY A 186 -3.31 -13.14 -2.06
C GLY A 186 -3.81 -11.83 -1.49
N TYR A 187 -2.88 -11.06 -0.94
CA TYR A 187 -3.15 -9.77 -0.29
C TYR A 187 -2.46 -8.65 -1.05
N LEU A 188 -3.26 -7.71 -1.57
CA LEU A 188 -2.77 -6.49 -2.21
C LEU A 188 -2.86 -5.34 -1.21
N LEU A 189 -1.75 -5.01 -0.56
CA LEU A 189 -1.69 -4.03 0.52
C LEU A 189 -1.58 -2.63 -0.08
N PHE A 190 -2.48 -1.73 0.31
CA PHE A 190 -2.59 -0.44 -0.34
C PHE A 190 -2.85 0.71 0.63
N THR A 191 -2.17 1.83 0.40
CA THR A 191 -2.29 3.07 1.18
C THR A 191 -1.80 4.26 0.33
N GLY A 192 -1.67 5.45 0.91
CA GLY A 192 -1.34 6.68 0.19
C GLY A 192 -2.58 7.36 -0.38
N TRP A 193 -2.36 8.37 -1.22
CA TRP A 193 -3.44 9.22 -1.71
C TRP A 193 -4.45 8.47 -2.59
N SER A 194 -3.96 7.71 -3.56
CA SER A 194 -4.76 6.90 -4.50
C SER A 194 -4.78 5.41 -4.15
N GLY A 195 -4.05 4.99 -3.12
CA GLY A 195 -3.80 3.58 -2.83
C GLY A 195 -2.50 3.04 -3.43
N GLU A 196 -1.66 3.89 -4.02
CA GLU A 196 -0.45 3.48 -4.73
C GLU A 196 0.84 3.72 -3.94
N TRP A 197 0.74 3.78 -2.61
CA TRP A 197 1.86 4.10 -1.71
C TRP A 197 2.56 5.42 -2.06
N ASN A 198 1.86 6.29 -2.79
CA ASN A 198 2.33 7.59 -3.17
C ASN A 198 2.22 8.59 -2.02
N PHE A 199 2.86 9.74 -2.19
CA PHE A 199 2.72 10.85 -1.25
C PHE A 199 1.24 11.20 -1.11
N PHE A 200 0.82 11.44 0.12
CA PHE A 200 -0.43 12.13 0.36
C PHE A 200 -0.33 13.51 -0.28
N ARG A 201 -1.16 13.78 -1.28
CA ARG A 201 -1.20 15.09 -1.93
C ARG A 201 -2.20 15.97 -1.24
N GLN A 202 -2.29 17.23 -1.65
CA GLN A 202 -3.48 18.01 -1.37
C GLN A 202 -4.45 17.91 -2.55
N ARG A 203 -5.74 17.69 -2.26
CA ARG A 203 -6.78 17.92 -3.27
C ARG A 203 -6.80 19.42 -3.59
N ARG A 204 -6.50 19.79 -4.84
CA ARG A 204 -6.60 21.18 -5.35
C ARG A 204 -7.84 21.89 -4.78
N GLY A 205 -7.65 23.02 -4.09
CA GLY A 205 -8.71 23.99 -3.76
C GLY A 205 -9.57 23.73 -2.52
N LYS A 206 -9.09 23.04 -1.47
CA LYS A 206 -9.92 22.79 -0.25
C LYS A 206 -9.29 23.15 1.10
N LEU A 207 -8.31 24.06 1.15
CA LEU A 207 -7.98 24.74 2.41
C LEU A 207 -8.70 26.11 2.46
N PRO A 208 -9.41 26.44 3.56
CA PRO A 208 -9.90 27.80 3.76
C PRO A 208 -8.73 28.79 3.68
N GLY A 209 -8.82 29.77 2.77
CA GLY A 209 -7.82 30.84 2.66
C GLY A 209 -6.62 30.59 1.73
N LYS A 210 -6.46 29.42 1.08
CA LYS A 210 -5.37 29.19 0.10
C LYS A 210 -5.92 28.97 -1.32
N ARG A 211 -5.56 29.85 -2.27
CA ARG A 211 -6.02 29.81 -3.68
C ARG A 211 -5.28 28.74 -4.49
N TYR A 212 -5.94 28.35 -5.57
CA TYR A 212 -5.83 27.12 -6.36
C TYR A 212 -4.47 26.74 -7.03
N ALA A 213 -3.37 27.48 -6.81
CA ALA A 213 -2.13 27.31 -7.57
C ALA A 213 -0.84 27.15 -6.73
N GLU A 214 -0.87 27.39 -5.42
CA GLU A 214 0.35 27.54 -4.62
C GLU A 214 0.85 26.24 -3.96
N LEU A 215 0.06 25.17 -4.01
CA LEU A 215 0.33 23.93 -3.28
C LEU A 215 0.64 22.85 -4.31
N SER A 216 1.94 22.55 -4.49
CA SER A 216 2.37 21.53 -5.45
C SER A 216 1.86 20.15 -5.04
N ASN A 217 1.98 19.25 -6.00
CA ASN A 217 1.71 17.83 -5.88
C ASN A 217 2.66 17.10 -4.90
N MET A 218 3.45 17.82 -4.12
CA MET A 218 4.43 17.31 -3.17
C MET A 218 4.07 17.70 -1.74
N ALA A 219 3.75 16.72 -0.90
CA ALA A 219 3.77 16.93 0.55
C ALA A 219 5.13 16.51 1.09
N VAL A 220 5.90 17.47 1.59
CA VAL A 220 7.00 17.15 2.50
C VAL A 220 6.39 16.91 3.87
N ASP A 221 6.69 15.77 4.48
CA ASP A 221 6.18 15.38 5.78
C ASP A 221 7.07 15.99 6.86
N HIS A 222 6.57 17.02 7.55
CA HIS A 222 7.26 17.65 8.67
C HIS A 222 6.82 17.12 10.04
N SER A 223 6.10 15.99 10.08
CA SER A 223 5.63 15.37 11.32
C SER A 223 6.79 15.02 12.26
N PRO A 224 6.56 14.98 13.57
CA PRO A 224 7.55 14.48 14.52
C PRO A 224 8.08 13.09 14.15
N ALA A 225 7.23 12.18 13.66
CA ALA A 225 7.66 10.86 13.17
C ALA A 225 8.68 10.95 12.03
N MET A 226 8.41 11.74 10.99
CA MET A 226 9.34 11.89 9.87
C MET A 226 10.62 12.62 10.26
N ARG A 227 10.55 13.63 11.14
CA ARG A 227 11.75 14.33 11.64
C ARG A 227 12.69 13.37 12.38
N ARG A 228 12.16 12.45 13.20
CA ARG A 228 12.97 11.43 13.88
C ARG A 228 13.65 10.51 12.86
N ALA A 229 12.86 9.91 11.95
CA ALA A 229 13.38 9.01 10.93
C ALA A 229 14.39 9.68 9.99
N PHE A 230 14.17 10.95 9.64
CA PHE A 230 15.08 11.69 8.78
C PHE A 230 16.43 11.94 9.45
N ARG A 231 16.43 12.31 10.73
CA ARG A 231 17.69 12.46 11.49
C ARG A 231 18.43 11.14 11.63
N GLU A 232 17.72 10.04 11.87
CA GLU A 232 18.32 8.70 11.89
C GLU A 232 18.96 8.35 10.54
N PHE A 233 18.24 8.56 9.44
CA PHE A 233 18.76 8.38 8.08
C PHE A 233 20.03 9.21 7.82
N LEU A 234 20.06 10.48 8.25
CA LEU A 234 21.23 11.33 8.09
C LEU A 234 22.40 10.88 8.96
N ARG A 235 22.16 10.41 10.19
CA ARG A 235 23.21 9.85 11.05
C ARG A 235 23.83 8.60 10.44
N GLU A 236 23.03 7.72 9.85
CA GLU A 236 23.55 6.55 9.12
C GLU A 236 24.37 6.96 7.89
N LYS A 237 23.86 7.91 7.10
CA LYS A 237 24.49 8.31 5.84
C LYS A 237 25.78 9.10 6.05
N TYR A 238 25.74 10.09 6.94
CA TYR A 238 26.82 11.07 7.08
C TYR A 238 27.73 10.81 8.28
N VAL A 239 27.26 10.11 9.33
CA VAL A 239 28.02 9.77 10.55
C VAL A 239 28.43 10.98 11.43
N THR A 240 28.85 12.09 10.83
CA THR A 240 29.37 13.29 11.52
C THR A 240 28.77 14.56 10.93
N ASP A 241 28.62 15.61 11.75
CA ASP A 241 28.14 16.92 11.31
C ASP A 241 28.97 17.48 10.15
N ASP A 242 30.31 17.35 10.17
CA ASP A 242 31.18 17.91 9.12
C ASP A 242 30.90 17.30 7.73
N ARG A 243 30.56 16.01 7.67
CA ARG A 243 30.16 15.35 6.42
C ARG A 243 28.78 15.82 5.94
N LEU A 244 27.84 16.05 6.85
CA LEU A 244 26.53 16.63 6.52
C LEU A 244 26.70 18.06 5.99
N ARG A 245 27.45 18.91 6.69
CA ARG A 245 27.74 20.30 6.31
C ARG A 245 28.41 20.37 4.94
N ALA A 246 29.39 19.50 4.67
CA ALA A 246 30.04 19.43 3.36
C ALA A 246 29.07 19.02 2.24
N ALA A 247 28.17 18.07 2.51
CA ALA A 247 27.22 17.60 1.50
C ALA A 247 26.09 18.59 1.21
N TRP A 248 25.59 19.26 2.24
CA TRP A 248 24.47 20.22 2.14
C TRP A 248 24.94 21.67 1.91
N GLN A 249 26.24 21.92 1.95
CA GLN A 249 26.84 23.26 1.82
C GLN A 249 26.30 24.27 2.85
N ASP A 250 25.91 23.78 4.02
CA ASP A 250 25.40 24.57 5.13
C ASP A 250 26.37 24.43 6.31
N PRO A 251 27.13 25.47 6.70
CA PRO A 251 28.08 25.38 7.80
C PRO A 251 27.40 25.36 9.19
N GLN A 252 26.11 25.69 9.29
CA GLN A 252 25.37 25.78 10.54
C GLN A 252 24.56 24.52 10.85
N ILE A 253 24.32 23.65 9.86
CA ILE A 253 23.55 22.41 10.09
C ILE A 253 24.29 21.43 11.00
N ALA A 254 23.52 20.68 11.77
CA ALA A 254 23.97 19.55 12.57
C ALA A 254 22.97 18.39 12.46
N LEU A 255 23.43 17.17 12.67
CA LEU A 255 22.61 15.95 12.58
C LEU A 255 21.40 15.99 13.51
N ASP A 256 21.53 16.61 14.68
CA ASP A 256 20.46 16.71 15.68
C ASP A 256 19.42 17.80 15.38
N SER A 257 19.79 18.84 14.63
CA SER A 257 18.89 19.93 14.26
C SER A 257 18.25 19.74 12.89
N ALA A 258 18.87 18.93 12.01
CA ALA A 258 18.41 18.69 10.65
C ALA A 258 16.94 18.26 10.59
N GLY A 259 16.21 18.78 9.60
CA GLY A 259 14.81 18.49 9.36
C GLY A 259 14.51 18.42 7.87
N PRO A 260 13.36 17.86 7.48
CA PRO A 260 12.95 17.79 6.09
C PRO A 260 13.02 19.17 5.41
N PRO A 261 13.39 19.26 4.11
CA PRO A 261 13.35 20.50 3.35
C PRO A 261 11.92 21.05 3.31
N THR A 262 11.77 22.36 3.17
CA THR A 262 10.46 22.94 2.87
C THR A 262 10.04 22.60 1.44
N GLU A 263 8.76 22.77 1.11
CA GLU A 263 8.32 22.64 -0.27
C GLU A 263 9.01 23.65 -1.20
N GLN A 264 9.36 24.84 -0.70
CA GLN A 264 10.11 25.84 -1.45
C GLN A 264 11.55 25.39 -1.70
N ASP A 265 12.22 24.87 -0.67
CA ASP A 265 13.56 24.29 -0.81
C ASP A 265 13.58 23.21 -1.90
N VAL A 266 12.57 22.34 -1.94
CA VAL A 266 12.51 21.31 -2.98
C VAL A 266 12.36 21.92 -4.38
N ARG A 267 11.53 22.96 -4.55
CA ARG A 267 11.38 23.63 -5.86
C ARG A 267 12.69 24.26 -6.32
N ASP A 268 13.42 24.86 -5.39
CA ASP A 268 14.67 25.57 -5.67
C ASP A 268 15.83 24.60 -5.92
N GLU A 269 15.86 23.46 -5.23
CA GLU A 269 16.88 22.41 -5.35
C GLU A 269 16.64 21.44 -6.52
N LEU A 270 15.38 21.22 -6.90
CA LEU A 270 14.97 20.34 -7.99
C LEU A 270 14.25 21.09 -9.13
N PRO A 271 14.81 22.18 -9.69
CA PRO A 271 14.16 22.93 -10.77
C PRO A 271 14.09 22.13 -12.07
N ASN A 272 15.02 21.17 -12.26
CA ASN A 272 15.14 20.34 -13.46
C ASN A 272 15.07 18.85 -13.12
N GLN A 273 14.97 17.98 -14.13
CA GLN A 273 14.97 16.53 -13.93
C GLN A 273 16.37 15.94 -13.65
N LEU A 274 17.44 16.70 -13.95
CA LEU A 274 18.84 16.28 -13.78
C LEU A 274 19.61 17.39 -13.06
N ASN A 275 19.61 17.36 -11.73
CA ASN A 275 20.33 18.34 -10.92
C ASN A 275 21.68 17.77 -10.46
N PRO A 276 22.75 18.58 -10.38
CA PRO A 276 23.98 18.19 -9.71
C PRO A 276 23.69 17.66 -8.30
N ALA A 277 24.31 16.55 -7.90
CA ALA A 277 24.03 15.92 -6.61
C ALA A 277 24.22 16.85 -5.40
N SER A 278 25.17 17.80 -5.49
CA SER A 278 25.40 18.80 -4.44
C SER A 278 24.34 19.90 -4.38
N SER A 279 23.68 20.24 -5.50
CA SER A 279 22.66 21.31 -5.52
C SER A 279 21.29 20.84 -5.05
N CYS A 280 21.11 19.54 -4.82
CA CYS A 280 19.86 18.95 -4.36
C CYS A 280 20.04 17.92 -3.25
N ALA A 281 21.19 17.94 -2.56
CA ALA A 281 21.54 16.90 -1.60
C ALA A 281 20.46 16.75 -0.50
N ARG A 282 19.94 17.86 0.01
CA ARG A 282 18.92 17.89 1.07
C ARG A 282 17.58 17.35 0.58
N ALA A 283 17.09 17.79 -0.58
CA ALA A 283 15.88 17.25 -1.20
C ALA A 283 16.03 15.76 -1.55
N ALA A 284 17.14 15.38 -2.17
CA ALA A 284 17.45 14.00 -2.51
C ALA A 284 17.50 13.08 -1.28
N ASP A 285 18.09 13.56 -0.17
CA ASP A 285 18.10 12.83 1.10
C ASP A 285 16.72 12.64 1.68
N TYR A 286 15.88 13.67 1.65
CA TYR A 286 14.51 13.55 2.14
C TYR A 286 13.73 12.51 1.33
N PHE A 287 13.82 12.54 0.00
CA PHE A 287 13.16 11.55 -0.85
C PHE A 287 13.72 10.14 -0.69
N ALA A 288 15.03 9.99 -0.52
CA ALA A 288 15.65 8.71 -0.23
C ALA A 288 15.19 8.16 1.13
N CYS A 289 15.12 9.01 2.15
CA CYS A 289 14.57 8.66 3.46
C CYS A 289 13.10 8.25 3.33
N ASN A 290 12.26 9.05 2.70
CA ASN A 290 10.84 8.76 2.52
C ASN A 290 10.63 7.44 1.76
N ALA A 291 11.34 7.23 0.66
CA ALA A 291 11.29 5.99 -0.11
C ALA A 291 11.72 4.77 0.72
N ARG A 292 12.74 4.93 1.58
CA ARG A 292 13.13 3.90 2.54
C ARG A 292 12.01 3.62 3.54
N GLN A 293 11.38 4.64 4.13
CA GLN A 293 10.27 4.45 5.07
C GLN A 293 9.09 3.72 4.42
N VAL A 294 8.77 4.03 3.16
CA VAL A 294 7.75 3.32 2.38
C VAL A 294 8.15 1.85 2.16
N ALA A 295 9.37 1.61 1.69
CA ALA A 295 9.88 0.26 1.42
C ALA A 295 9.92 -0.60 2.70
N ASP A 296 10.36 -0.04 3.81
CA ASP A 296 10.43 -0.75 5.09
C ASP A 296 9.04 -1.13 5.61
N ALA A 297 8.06 -0.21 5.53
CA ALA A 297 6.68 -0.50 5.89
C ALA A 297 6.07 -1.60 4.99
N LEU A 298 6.31 -1.54 3.69
CA LEU A 298 5.90 -2.58 2.73
C LEU A 298 6.49 -3.94 3.08
N LEU A 299 7.81 -3.99 3.34
CA LEU A 299 8.51 -5.22 3.70
C LEU A 299 8.03 -5.77 5.04
N GLU A 300 7.74 -4.91 6.02
CA GLU A 300 7.15 -5.32 7.28
C GLU A 300 5.80 -6.01 7.08
N PHE A 301 4.89 -5.40 6.33
CA PHE A 301 3.58 -5.99 6.09
C PHE A 301 3.65 -7.24 5.22
N ALA A 302 4.56 -7.29 4.24
CA ALA A 302 4.81 -8.49 3.46
C ALA A 302 5.31 -9.65 4.34
N ARG A 303 6.19 -9.38 5.32
CA ARG A 303 6.63 -10.38 6.31
C ARG A 303 5.49 -10.84 7.20
N VAL A 304 4.62 -9.94 7.64
CA VAL A 304 3.41 -10.28 8.42
C VAL A 304 2.52 -11.21 7.61
N ALA A 305 2.15 -10.81 6.39
CA ALA A 305 1.28 -11.61 5.54
C ALA A 305 1.90 -12.96 5.18
N ARG A 306 3.21 -13.01 4.91
CA ARG A 306 3.94 -14.27 4.63
C ARG A 306 3.98 -15.19 5.85
N ARG A 307 4.15 -14.66 7.05
CA ARG A 307 4.16 -15.44 8.30
C ARG A 307 2.78 -15.99 8.60
N CYS A 308 1.74 -15.18 8.46
CA CYS A 308 0.36 -15.58 8.74
C CYS A 308 -0.21 -16.49 7.65
N SER A 309 0.09 -16.22 6.37
CA SER A 309 -0.45 -16.93 5.21
C SER A 309 0.66 -17.28 4.19
N PRO A 310 1.51 -18.28 4.49
CA PRO A 310 2.70 -18.60 3.68
C PRO A 310 2.38 -19.20 2.31
N ARG A 311 1.13 -19.59 2.06
CA ARG A 311 0.69 -20.21 0.80
C ARG A 311 -0.02 -19.24 -0.14
N ARG A 312 0.01 -17.94 0.16
CA ARG A 312 -0.63 -16.88 -0.61
C ARG A 312 0.38 -15.86 -1.08
N ILE A 313 0.06 -15.19 -2.18
CA ILE A 313 0.91 -14.11 -2.72
C ILE A 313 0.62 -12.81 -1.98
N ASN A 314 1.61 -11.93 -1.94
CA ASN A 314 1.48 -10.59 -1.37
C ASN A 314 2.01 -9.58 -2.38
N GLY A 315 1.35 -8.44 -2.48
CA GLY A 315 1.76 -7.37 -3.39
C GLY A 315 1.33 -6.00 -2.89
N ALA A 316 1.79 -4.98 -3.61
CA ALA A 316 1.39 -3.60 -3.43
C ALA A 316 1.48 -2.87 -4.77
N PHE A 317 0.75 -1.77 -4.90
CA PHE A 317 1.03 -0.78 -5.93
C PHE A 317 2.17 0.10 -5.45
N PHE A 318 3.38 -0.12 -5.98
CA PHE A 318 4.59 0.56 -5.55
C PHE A 318 5.55 0.75 -6.74
N GLY A 319 6.49 1.69 -6.61
CA GLY A 319 7.50 1.96 -7.63
C GLY A 319 7.33 3.28 -8.38
N GLU A 320 6.45 4.18 -7.92
CA GLU A 320 6.41 5.56 -8.43
C GLU A 320 7.72 6.28 -8.02
N PHE A 321 8.69 6.27 -8.94
CA PHE A 321 10.05 6.78 -8.69
C PHE A 321 10.16 8.31 -8.89
N LEU A 322 9.23 8.92 -9.63
CA LEU A 322 9.30 10.35 -10.00
C LEU A 322 7.89 10.94 -10.09
N PHE A 323 7.59 11.88 -9.20
CA PHE A 323 6.49 12.79 -9.41
C PHE A 323 6.95 13.90 -10.34
N ALA A 324 6.67 13.74 -11.64
CA ALA A 324 7.03 14.67 -12.72
C ALA A 324 6.32 16.05 -12.66
N HIS A 325 5.83 16.44 -11.49
CA HIS A 325 5.10 17.69 -11.26
C HIS A 325 5.56 18.30 -9.92
N ILE A 326 6.84 18.67 -9.84
CA ILE A 326 7.36 19.58 -8.80
C ILE A 326 7.02 21.01 -9.24
#